data_AF-A0A9R0RCM5-F1
#
_entry.id   AF-A0A9R0RCM5-F1
#
_cell.length_a   1.000
_cell.length_b   1.000
_cell.length_c   1.000
_cell.angle_alpha   90.00
_cell.angle_beta   90.00
_cell.angle_gamma   90.00
#
_symmetry.space_group_name_H-M   'P 1'
#
loop_
_entity.id
_entity.type
_entity.pdbx_description
1 polymer ?
#
loop_
_entity_poly.entity_id
_entity_poly.type
_entity_poly.pdbx_seq_one_letter_code
_entity_poly.pdbx_strand_id
1 'polypeptide(L)'
;MGFEKWWLPPAPEVKKPRSLYNKRVMDVVKCESQDLLLNKLLGEDFLTEEERDILRWGRNIVSSKTRTRKRAGIAVYNRASSLETLIGYLYLTNFKRLEQMMFQLGFTSGASSQNIADELRSSFQKTTSTSVQSQQPAKR
;
A
#
# COMPACT_ATOMS: atom_id res chain seq x y z
N MET A 1 32.53 -31.18 31.83
CA MET A 1 31.61 -31.17 32.99
C MET A 1 30.42 -30.30 32.61
N GLY A 2 29.32 -30.93 32.19
CA GLY A 2 28.12 -30.26 31.72
C GLY A 2 27.13 -30.07 32.87
N PHE A 3 26.76 -28.82 33.15
CA PHE A 3 25.70 -28.52 34.11
C PHE A 3 24.35 -28.68 33.42
N GLU A 4 23.77 -29.87 33.53
CA GLU A 4 22.40 -30.13 33.12
C GLU A 4 21.45 -29.38 34.08
N LYS A 5 20.63 -28.50 33.50
CA LYS A 5 19.72 -27.58 34.20
C LYS A 5 18.51 -28.33 34.79
N TRP A 6 18.74 -29.13 35.81
CA TRP A 6 17.72 -29.97 36.46
C TRP A 6 16.72 -29.21 37.35
N TRP A 7 16.94 -27.92 37.62
CA TRP A 7 16.10 -27.11 38.54
C TRP A 7 15.21 -26.07 37.85
N LEU A 8 15.28 -25.94 36.53
CA LEU A 8 14.51 -24.90 35.84
C LEU A 8 13.07 -25.39 35.65
N PRO A 9 12.05 -24.66 36.14
CA PRO A 9 10.67 -24.97 35.80
C PRO A 9 10.51 -24.93 34.27
N PRO A 10 9.67 -25.80 33.68
CA PRO A 10 9.40 -25.77 32.25
C PRO A 10 8.98 -24.35 31.86
N ALA A 11 9.60 -23.82 30.81
CA ALA A 11 9.35 -22.45 30.37
C ALA A 11 7.84 -22.26 30.19
N PRO A 12 7.25 -21.18 30.75
CA PRO A 12 5.81 -20.97 30.67
C PRO A 12 5.38 -20.96 29.20
N GLU A 13 4.36 -21.74 28.88
CA GLU A 13 3.85 -21.87 27.52
C GLU A 13 3.21 -20.55 27.11
N VAL A 14 3.98 -19.73 26.39
CA VAL A 14 3.47 -18.46 25.86
C VAL A 14 2.47 -18.81 24.76
N LYS A 15 1.19 -18.91 25.09
CA LYS A 15 0.10 -18.79 24.11
C LYS A 15 0.25 -17.39 23.49
N LYS A 16 0.85 -17.28 22.30
CA LYS A 16 1.21 -15.98 21.68
C LYS A 16 0.07 -15.44 20.80
N PRO A 17 -0.87 -14.61 21.30
CA PRO A 17 -1.70 -13.78 20.41
C PRO A 17 -0.85 -12.78 19.61
N ARG A 18 0.35 -12.45 20.14
CA ARG A 18 1.36 -11.58 19.51
C ARG A 18 1.85 -12.13 18.16
N SER A 19 1.89 -13.45 17.96
CA SER A 19 2.38 -14.02 16.70
C SER A 19 1.40 -13.82 15.56
N LEU A 20 0.09 -13.89 15.83
CA LEU A 20 -0.94 -13.73 14.80
C LEU A 20 -1.03 -12.28 14.32
N TYR A 21 -1.05 -11.32 15.25
CA TYR A 21 -1.03 -9.89 14.89
C TYR A 21 0.24 -9.53 14.12
N ASN A 22 1.41 -9.93 14.64
CA ASN A 22 2.67 -9.68 13.94
C ASN A 22 2.68 -10.33 12.55
N LYS A 23 2.16 -11.56 12.41
CA LYS A 23 2.07 -12.22 11.10
C LYS A 23 1.18 -11.43 10.15
N ARG A 24 -0.01 -11.01 10.58
CA ARG A 24 -0.94 -10.21 9.77
C ARG A 24 -0.30 -8.88 9.32
N VAL A 25 0.35 -8.17 10.23
CA VAL A 25 1.05 -6.92 9.89
C VAL A 25 2.18 -7.19 8.90
N MET A 26 3.00 -8.19 9.18
CA MET A 26 4.13 -8.59 8.31
C MET A 26 3.65 -9.00 6.91
N ASP A 27 2.48 -9.62 6.79
CA ASP A 27 1.92 -10.01 5.49
C ASP A 27 1.45 -8.82 4.66
N VAL A 28 1.35 -7.62 5.23
CA VAL A 28 1.07 -6.38 4.50
C VAL A 28 2.34 -5.54 4.28
N VAL A 29 3.22 -5.47 5.28
CA VAL A 29 4.39 -4.55 5.23
C VAL A 29 5.64 -5.15 4.57
N LYS A 30 5.64 -6.44 4.22
CA LYS A 30 6.77 -7.06 3.48
C LYS A 30 6.91 -6.45 2.08
N CYS A 31 8.14 -6.42 1.56
CA CYS A 31 8.41 -5.95 0.20
C CYS A 31 7.60 -6.69 -0.88
N GLU A 32 7.41 -8.00 -0.73
CA GLU A 32 6.62 -8.80 -1.68
C GLU A 32 5.16 -8.33 -1.72
N SER A 33 4.58 -8.04 -0.55
CA SER A 33 3.22 -7.52 -0.44
C SER A 33 3.11 -6.09 -0.97
N GLN A 34 4.06 -5.22 -0.64
CA GLN A 34 4.11 -3.85 -1.15
C GLN A 34 4.26 -3.82 -2.68
N ASP A 35 5.03 -4.75 -3.25
CA ASP A 35 5.16 -4.89 -4.71
C ASP A 35 3.82 -5.27 -5.37
N LEU A 36 3.07 -6.20 -4.77
CA LEU A 36 1.72 -6.54 -5.27
C LEU A 36 0.77 -5.34 -5.22
N LEU A 37 0.82 -4.55 -4.14
CA LEU A 37 0.03 -3.31 -4.02
C LEU A 37 0.39 -2.29 -5.10
N LEU A 38 1.68 -2.12 -5.40
CA LEU A 38 2.12 -1.23 -6.48
C LEU A 38 1.62 -1.72 -7.85
N ASN A 39 1.72 -3.03 -8.12
CA ASN A 39 1.22 -3.60 -9.38
C ASN A 39 -0.30 -3.40 -9.55
N LYS A 40 -1.07 -3.43 -8.46
CA LYS A 40 -2.50 -3.10 -8.49
C LYS A 40 -2.74 -1.66 -8.95
N LEU A 41 -2.03 -0.68 -8.36
CA LEU A 41 -2.16 0.73 -8.75
C LEU A 41 -1.77 0.98 -10.21
N LEU A 42 -0.72 0.29 -10.68
CA LEU A 42 -0.27 0.40 -12.07
C LEU A 42 -1.26 -0.23 -13.06
N GLY A 43 -1.91 -1.34 -12.68
CA GLY A 43 -2.89 -2.02 -13.54
C GLY A 43 -4.22 -1.27 -13.69
N GLU A 44 -4.60 -0.49 -12.68
CA GLU A 44 -5.82 0.32 -12.68
C GLU A 44 -5.62 1.73 -13.28
N ASP A 45 -4.41 2.05 -13.76
CA ASP A 45 -4.01 3.36 -14.27
C ASP A 45 -4.39 4.53 -13.32
N PHE A 46 -4.34 4.27 -12.01
CA PHE A 46 -4.78 5.22 -10.99
C PHE A 46 -3.81 6.40 -10.82
N LEU A 47 -2.55 6.21 -11.22
CA LEU A 47 -1.45 7.13 -10.96
C LEU A 47 -1.29 8.16 -12.09
N THR A 48 -1.18 9.41 -11.70
CA THR A 48 -0.83 10.53 -12.58
C THR A 48 0.63 10.43 -13.05
N GLU A 49 0.99 11.18 -14.09
CA GLU A 49 2.37 11.22 -14.60
C GLU A 49 3.37 11.70 -13.53
N GLU A 50 2.99 12.71 -12.75
CA GLU A 50 3.81 13.22 -11.64
C GLU A 50 4.09 12.12 -10.60
N GLU A 51 3.06 11.38 -10.19
CA GLU A 51 3.19 10.27 -9.24
C GLU A 51 4.05 9.13 -9.82
N ARG A 52 3.96 8.88 -11.12
CA ARG A 52 4.80 7.89 -11.83
C ARG A 52 6.27 8.33 -11.86
N ASP A 53 6.55 9.63 -12.00
CA ASP A 53 7.91 10.15 -11.90
C ASP A 53 8.49 10.02 -10.49
N ILE A 54 7.68 10.23 -9.45
CA ILE A 54 8.09 9.95 -8.06
C ILE A 54 8.41 8.47 -7.85
N LEU A 55 7.63 7.55 -8.43
CA LEU A 55 7.94 6.11 -8.40
C LEU A 55 9.27 5.80 -9.09
N ARG A 56 9.52 6.40 -10.26
CA ARG A 56 10.79 6.23 -11.00
C ARG A 56 11.98 6.73 -10.18
N TRP A 57 11.81 7.86 -9.50
CA TRP A 57 12.82 8.41 -8.61
C TRP A 57 13.13 7.45 -7.45
N GLY A 58 12.11 6.96 -6.75
CA GLY A 58 12.27 6.00 -5.65
C GLY A 58 12.92 4.67 -6.08
N ARG A 59 12.63 4.20 -7.31
CA ARG A 59 13.24 2.98 -7.87
C ARG A 59 14.74 3.11 -8.14
N ASN A 60 15.19 4.32 -8.44
CA ASN A 60 16.58 4.63 -8.79
C ASN A 60 17.48 4.88 -7.57
N ILE A 61 16.95 4.81 -6.35
CA ILE A 61 17.75 4.95 -5.14
C ILE A 61 18.66 3.73 -4.97
N VAL A 62 19.96 3.93 -5.19
CA VAL A 62 20.98 2.90 -5.01
C VAL A 62 21.28 2.75 -3.52
N SER A 63 20.44 1.98 -2.83
CA SER A 63 20.71 1.55 -1.46
C SER A 63 21.66 0.33 -1.44
N SER A 64 22.63 0.35 -0.52
CA SER A 64 23.61 -0.71 -0.30
C SER A 64 22.96 -2.07 0.02
N LYS A 65 23.73 -3.16 -0.05
CA LYS A 65 23.26 -4.56 0.02
C LYS A 65 22.47 -4.86 1.32
N THR A 66 21.15 -4.75 1.31
CA THR A 66 20.28 -5.13 2.44
C THR A 66 19.96 -6.63 2.46
N ARG A 67 19.80 -7.22 3.65
CA ARG A 67 19.36 -8.63 3.82
C ARG A 67 18.02 -8.90 3.11
N THR A 68 17.10 -7.96 3.15
CA THR A 68 15.78 -8.04 2.48
C THR A 68 15.92 -8.14 0.96
N ARG A 69 16.84 -7.35 0.38
CA ARG A 69 17.16 -7.32 -1.04
C ARG A 69 17.68 -8.68 -1.55
N LYS A 70 18.47 -9.38 -0.73
CA LYS A 70 18.95 -10.74 -1.03
C LYS A 70 17.84 -11.80 -0.99
N ARG A 71 16.83 -11.63 -0.14
CA ARG A 71 15.71 -12.58 0.01
C ARG A 71 14.64 -12.39 -1.07
N ALA A 72 14.14 -11.16 -1.22
CA ALA A 72 13.02 -10.83 -2.11
C ALA A 72 13.47 -10.52 -3.56
N GLY A 73 14.76 -10.26 -3.76
CA GLY A 73 15.31 -9.83 -5.03
C GLY A 73 15.39 -8.32 -5.18
N ILE A 74 16.28 -7.87 -6.07
CA ILE A 74 16.57 -6.45 -6.33
C ILE A 74 15.31 -5.70 -6.78
N ALA A 75 14.53 -6.32 -7.66
CA ALA A 75 13.44 -5.66 -8.36
C ALA A 75 12.21 -5.47 -7.45
N VAL A 76 11.86 -6.50 -6.67
CA VAL A 76 10.79 -6.44 -5.67
C VAL A 76 11.10 -5.38 -4.61
N TYR A 77 12.34 -5.36 -4.11
CA TYR A 77 12.77 -4.35 -3.14
C TYR A 77 12.67 -2.92 -3.69
N ASN A 78 13.15 -2.70 -4.92
CA ASN A 78 13.10 -1.37 -5.52
C ASN A 78 11.66 -0.90 -5.79
N ARG A 79 10.76 -1.81 -6.19
CA ARG A 79 9.33 -1.51 -6.36
C ARG A 79 8.66 -1.18 -5.03
N ALA A 80 8.88 -2.00 -4.01
CA ALA A 80 8.43 -1.72 -2.64
C ALA A 80 8.90 -0.34 -2.14
N SER A 81 10.19 -0.04 -2.28
CA SER A 81 10.77 1.24 -1.87
C SER A 81 10.20 2.43 -2.67
N SER A 82 9.90 2.25 -3.97
CA SER A 82 9.25 3.29 -4.76
C SER A 82 7.83 3.59 -4.26
N LEU A 83 7.07 2.56 -3.85
CA LEU A 83 5.74 2.76 -3.26
C LEU A 83 5.83 3.54 -1.94
N GLU A 84 6.77 3.20 -1.06
CA GLU A 84 7.02 3.94 0.19
C GLU A 84 7.37 5.41 -0.08
N THR A 85 8.15 5.66 -1.14
CA THR A 85 8.52 7.00 -1.57
C THR A 85 7.32 7.81 -2.03
N LEU A 86 6.43 7.22 -2.83
CA LEU A 86 5.19 7.86 -3.27
C LEU A 86 4.26 8.16 -2.08
N ILE A 87 4.10 7.21 -1.17
CA ILE A 87 3.33 7.40 0.06
C ILE A 87 3.90 8.56 0.88
N GLY A 88 5.21 8.60 1.08
CA GLY A 88 5.89 9.67 1.81
C GLY A 88 5.76 11.03 1.14
N TYR A 89 5.86 11.08 -0.19
CA TYR A 89 5.63 12.30 -0.97
C TYR A 89 4.20 12.83 -0.75
N LEU A 90 3.18 11.99 -0.98
CA LEU A 90 1.78 12.38 -0.83
C LEU A 90 1.44 12.77 0.61
N TYR A 91 2.06 12.13 1.61
CA TYR A 91 1.90 12.50 3.01
C TYR A 91 2.34 13.95 3.29
N LEU A 92 3.39 14.42 2.63
CA LEU A 92 3.93 15.77 2.81
C LEU A 92 3.25 16.82 1.93
N THR A 93 2.74 16.44 0.75
CA THR A 93 2.22 17.39 -0.25
C THR A 93 0.70 17.41 -0.35
N ASN A 94 0.03 16.25 -0.26
CA ASN A 94 -1.40 16.14 -0.48
C ASN A 94 -2.02 14.93 0.25
N PHE A 95 -2.38 15.16 1.51
CA PHE A 95 -2.98 14.13 2.36
C PHE A 95 -4.30 13.57 1.82
N LYS A 96 -5.12 14.40 1.14
CA LYS A 96 -6.39 13.93 0.55
C LYS A 96 -6.14 12.92 -0.56
N ARG A 97 -5.14 13.17 -1.42
CA ARG A 97 -4.73 12.24 -2.46
C ARG A 97 -4.13 10.96 -1.87
N LEU A 98 -3.38 11.06 -0.78
CA LEU A 98 -2.90 9.90 -0.03
C LEU A 98 -4.07 9.03 0.46
N GLU A 99 -5.10 9.62 1.08
CA GLU A 99 -6.27 8.86 1.54
C GLU A 99 -7.00 8.15 0.39
N GLN A 100 -7.17 8.83 -0.76
CA GLN A 100 -7.74 8.21 -1.96
C GLN A 100 -6.92 6.99 -2.42
N MET A 101 -5.59 7.12 -2.47
CA MET A 101 -4.71 6.03 -2.86
C MET A 101 -4.75 4.88 -1.85
N MET A 102 -4.73 5.17 -0.54
CA MET A 102 -4.81 4.17 0.52
C MET A 102 -6.16 3.42 0.47
N PHE A 103 -7.24 4.13 0.20
CA PHE A 103 -8.55 3.52 0.01
C PHE A 103 -8.58 2.59 -1.21
N GLN A 104 -7.98 3.01 -2.34
CA GLN A 104 -7.86 2.17 -3.54
C GLN A 104 -7.07 0.87 -3.28
N LEU A 105 -6.04 0.96 -2.43
CA LEU A 105 -5.27 -0.20 -1.96
C LEU A 105 -6.05 -1.10 -0.99
N GLY A 106 -7.24 -0.70 -0.55
CA GLY A 106 -8.09 -1.45 0.37
C GLY A 106 -7.84 -1.16 1.85
N PHE A 107 -7.11 -0.08 2.17
CA PHE A 107 -6.94 0.38 3.54
C PHE A 107 -8.11 1.29 3.93
N THR A 108 -8.87 0.89 4.95
CA THR A 108 -9.91 1.71 5.56
C THR A 108 -9.45 2.17 6.93
N SER A 109 -9.27 3.48 7.13
CA SER A 109 -8.93 4.06 8.43
C SER A 109 -10.21 4.21 9.26
N GLY A 110 -10.47 3.27 10.15
CA GLY A 110 -11.66 3.30 11.01
C GLY A 110 -11.83 4.65 11.71
N ALA A 111 -13.03 5.24 11.55
CA ALA A 111 -13.58 6.49 12.09
C ALA A 111 -13.61 7.73 11.16
N SER A 112 -12.56 8.04 10.38
CA SER A 112 -12.61 9.18 9.42
C SER A 112 -13.08 8.75 8.02
N SER A 113 -13.03 7.44 7.73
CA SER A 113 -13.28 6.90 6.40
C SER A 113 -14.74 6.89 5.95
N GLN A 114 -15.75 6.87 6.83
CA GLN A 114 -17.14 6.88 6.38
C GLN A 114 -17.47 8.16 5.58
N ASN A 115 -17.16 9.34 6.13
CA ASN A 115 -17.48 10.61 5.47
C ASN A 115 -16.72 10.78 4.15
N ILE A 116 -15.43 10.40 4.11
CA ILE A 116 -14.59 10.55 2.92
C ILE A 116 -14.94 9.51 1.85
N ALA A 117 -15.20 8.26 2.24
CA ALA A 117 -15.63 7.22 1.31
C ALA A 117 -17.00 7.53 0.72
N ASP A 118 -17.94 8.05 1.51
CA ASP A 118 -19.27 8.45 1.05
C ASP A 118 -19.22 9.69 0.14
N GLU A 119 -18.37 10.68 0.43
CA GLU A 119 -18.15 11.87 -0.40
C GLU A 119 -17.50 11.51 -1.74
N LEU A 120 -16.47 10.66 -1.73
CA LEU A 120 -15.82 10.19 -2.95
C LEU A 120 -16.76 9.31 -3.79
N ARG A 121 -17.51 8.40 -3.15
CA ARG A 121 -18.51 7.57 -3.84
C ARG A 121 -19.60 8.41 -4.49
N SER A 122 -20.02 9.49 -3.85
CA SER A 122 -20.94 10.49 -4.41
C SER A 122 -20.31 11.24 -5.59
N SER A 123 -19.03 11.60 -5.51
CA SER A 123 -18.31 12.27 -6.61
C SER A 123 -18.18 11.40 -7.87
N PHE A 124 -17.92 10.09 -7.72
CA PHE A 124 -17.84 9.12 -8.81
C PHE A 124 -19.20 8.82 -9.47
N GLN A 125 -20.31 8.91 -8.72
CA GLN A 125 -21.67 8.80 -9.28
C GLN A 125 -22.12 10.07 -10.03
N LYS A 126 -21.55 11.23 -9.67
CA LYS A 126 -21.87 12.51 -10.30
C LYS A 126 -21.15 12.70 -11.65
N THR A 127 -19.92 12.18 -11.78
CA THR A 127 -19.15 12.22 -13.03
C THR A 127 -19.72 11.28 -14.10
N THR A 128 -20.35 10.18 -13.70
CA THR A 128 -21.02 9.23 -14.62
C THR A 128 -22.38 9.71 -15.13
N SER A 129 -23.04 10.65 -14.43
CA SER A 129 -24.35 11.17 -14.82
C SER A 129 -24.29 12.38 -15.78
N THR A 130 -23.13 13.04 -15.93
CA THR A 130 -23.01 14.27 -16.73
C THR A 130 -22.70 14.01 -18.22
N SER A 131 -22.39 12.77 -18.65
CA SER A 131 -22.03 12.48 -20.05
C SER A 131 -23.20 12.04 -20.95
N VAL A 132 -24.46 12.09 -20.48
CA VAL A 132 -25.63 11.65 -21.27
C VAL A 132 -26.54 12.83 -21.62
N GLN A 133 -26.00 13.92 -22.15
CA GLN A 133 -26.84 14.90 -22.86
C GLN A 133 -26.04 15.75 -23.85
N SER A 134 -25.86 15.24 -25.07
CA SER A 134 -25.88 16.03 -26.31
C SER A 134 -25.43 15.17 -27.50
N GLN A 135 -26.41 14.54 -28.18
CA GLN A 135 -26.31 14.25 -29.61
C GLN A 135 -27.72 14.07 -30.16
N GLN A 136 -28.28 15.17 -30.65
CA GLN A 136 -29.46 15.15 -31.53
C GLN A 136 -29.01 14.69 -32.93
N PRO A 137 -29.74 13.76 -33.59
CA PRO A 137 -29.42 13.40 -34.96
C PRO A 137 -29.95 14.47 -35.93
N ALA A 138 -29.07 14.97 -36.78
CA ALA A 138 -29.41 15.86 -37.89
C ALA A 138 -30.21 15.09 -38.95
N LYS A 139 -31.39 15.61 -39.31
CA LYS A 139 -32.21 15.11 -40.43
C LYS A 139 -31.58 15.51 -41.77
N ARG A 140 -31.35 14.53 -42.65
CA ARG A 140 -31.55 14.66 -44.09
C ARG A 140 -31.80 13.30 -44.71
#